data_AF-A0AB37RCT2-F1
#
_entry.id   AF-A0AB37RCT2-F1
#
_cell.length_a   1.000
_cell.length_b   1.000
_cell.length_c   1.000
_cell.angle_alpha   90.00
_cell.angle_beta   90.00
_cell.angle_gamma   90.00
#
_symmetry.space_group_name_H-M   'P 1'
#
loop_
_entity.id
_entity.type
_entity.pdbx_description
1 polymer ?
#
loop_
_entity_poly.entity_id
_entity_poly.type
_entity_poly.pdbx_seq_one_letter_code
_entity_poly.pdbx_strand_id
1 'polypeptide(L)' 'MLLGMTIYSSLKLGIRLVVYIVLGGLVLYIRHRNRKKSQREMDEETKKLMARTKRDENGKYPWEK' A
#
# COMPACT_ATOMS: atom_id res chain seq x y z
N MET A 1 16.23 45.56 5.99
CA MET A 1 15.91 44.70 7.17
C MET A 1 14.58 43.96 7.01
N LEU A 2 13.48 44.63 6.61
CA LEU A 2 12.15 44.01 6.41
C LEU A 2 12.10 42.95 5.29
N LEU A 3 12.74 43.20 4.14
CA LEU A 3 12.75 42.26 3.00
C LEU A 3 13.47 40.93 3.30
N GLY A 4 14.51 40.95 4.13
CA GLY A 4 15.23 39.74 4.52
C GLY A 4 14.41 38.83 5.43
N MET A 5 13.63 39.42 6.36
CA MET A 5 12.74 38.66 7.25
C MET A 5 11.57 38.03 6.51
N THR A 6 10.97 38.73 5.54
CA THR A 6 9.86 38.16 4.76
C THR A 6 10.32 37.00 3.88
N ILE A 7 11.50 37.10 3.25
CA ILE A 7 12.08 35.99 2.46
C ILE A 7 12.33 34.77 3.36
N TYR A 8 12.91 34.96 4.54
CA TYR A 8 13.16 33.87 5.50
C TYR A 8 11.87 33.22 5.99
N SER A 9 10.84 34.02 6.28
CA SER A 9 9.54 33.52 6.72
C SER A 9 8.84 32.70 5.63
N SER A 10 8.85 33.21 4.39
CA SER A 10 8.29 32.53 3.22
C SER A 10 9.00 31.21 2.91
N LEU A 11 10.34 31.17 3.01
CA LEU A 11 11.13 29.95 2.86
C LEU A 11 10.79 28.91 3.94
N LYS A 12 10.62 29.35 5.19
CA LYS A 12 10.28 28.46 6.32
C LYS A 12 8.90 27.82 6.14
N LEU A 13 7.94 28.56 5.60
CA LEU A 13 6.62 28.04 5.25
C LEU A 13 6.67 27.10 4.06
N GLY A 14 7.43 27.44 3.01
CA GLY A 14 7.63 26.57 1.85
C GLY A 14 8.23 25.22 2.23
N ILE A 15 9.26 25.20 3.07
CA ILE A 15 9.89 23.97 3.57
C ILE A 15 8.89 23.12 4.36
N ARG A 16 8.07 23.71 5.23
CA ARG A 16 7.02 22.97 5.95
C ARG A 16 6.02 22.33 4.99
N LEU A 17 5.60 23.07 3.96
CA LEU A 17 4.63 22.60 2.97
C LEU A 17 5.20 21.41 2.16
N VAL A 18 6.45 21.50 1.74
CA VAL A 18 7.17 20.38 1.08
C VAL A 18 7.25 19.17 1.99
N VAL A 19 7.58 19.35 3.28
CA VAL A 19 7.63 18.23 4.25
C VAL A 19 6.26 17.55 4.38
N TYR A 20 5.17 18.31 4.45
CA TYR A 20 3.83 17.72 4.50
C TYR A 20 3.44 17.00 3.21
N ILE A 21 3.80 17.52 2.04
CA ILE A 21 3.57 16.85 0.75
C ILE A 21 4.36 15.54 0.68
N VAL A 22 5.63 15.55 1.10
CA VAL A 22 6.47 14.35 1.11
C VAL A 22 5.92 13.30 2.07
N LEU A 23 5.54 13.69 3.29
CA LEU A 23 4.94 12.76 4.26
C LEU A 23 3.61 12.19 3.75
N GLY A 24 2.72 13.03 3.22
CA GLY A 24 1.44 12.59 2.65
C GLY A 24 1.64 11.66 1.45
N GLY A 25 2.54 12.02 0.55
CA GLY A 25 2.91 11.21 -0.61
C GLY A 25 3.51 9.86 -0.21
N LEU A 26 4.38 9.83 0.81
CA LEU A 26 4.97 8.61 1.34
C LEU A 26 3.90 7.67 1.90
N VAL A 27 2.94 8.19 2.68
CA VAL A 27 1.83 7.41 3.24
C VAL A 27 0.98 6.82 2.12
N LEU A 28 0.63 7.60 1.09
CA LEU A 28 -0.13 7.11 -0.06
C LEU A 28 0.65 6.07 -0.86
N TYR A 29 1.96 6.27 -1.04
CA TYR A 29 2.82 5.32 -1.73
C TYR A 29 2.88 3.97 -0.99
N ILE A 30 3.12 4.00 0.33
CA ILE A 30 3.13 2.79 1.18
C ILE A 30 1.76 2.11 1.13
N ARG A 31 0.66 2.87 1.25
CA ARG A 31 -0.71 2.34 1.16
C ARG A 31 -0.96 1.66 -0.19
N HIS A 32 -0.54 2.26 -1.29
CA HIS A 32 -0.70 1.70 -2.61
C HIS A 32 0.16 0.43 -2.79
N ARG A 33 1.39 0.43 -2.29
CA ARG A 33 2.29 -0.73 -2.38
C ARG A 33 1.82 -1.90 -1.52
N ASN A 34 1.27 -1.64 -0.33
CA ASN A 34 0.72 -2.69 0.54
C ASN A 34 -0.55 -3.34 -0.05
N ARG A 35 -1.41 -2.58 -0.73
CA ARG A 35 -2.60 -3.17 -1.40
C ARG A 35 -2.22 -4.26 -2.40
N LYS A 36 -1.13 -4.07 -3.15
CA LYS A 36 -0.65 -5.07 -4.12
C LYS A 36 -0.01 -6.30 -3.46
N LYS A 37 0.60 -6.15 -2.28
CA LYS A 37 1.16 -7.29 -1.52
C LYS A 37 0.05 -8.19 -0.98
N SER A 38 -0.96 -7.61 -0.35
CA SER A 38 -2.06 -8.36 0.27
C SER A 38 -2.82 -9.23 -0.71
N GLN A 39 -3.09 -8.75 -1.94
CA GLN A 39 -3.74 -9.57 -2.95
C GLN A 39 -2.89 -10.77 -3.40
N ARG A 40 -1.57 -10.61 -3.51
CA ARG A 40 -0.67 -11.70 -3.90
C ARG A 40 -0.53 -12.75 -2.81
N GLU A 41 -0.41 -12.32 -1.55
CA GLU A 41 -0.36 -13.22 -0.40
C GLU A 41 -1.65 -14.02 -0.24
N MET A 42 -2.82 -13.37 -0.39
CA MET A 42 -4.11 -14.07 -0.38
C MET A 42 -4.22 -15.09 -1.51
N ASP A 43 -3.78 -14.78 -2.72
CA ASP A 43 -3.86 -15.70 -3.86
C ASP A 43 -2.90 -16.90 -3.70
N GLU A 44 -1.72 -16.67 -3.13
CA GLU A 44 -0.77 -17.74 -2.78
C GLU A 44 -1.27 -18.64 -1.65
N GLU A 45 -1.88 -18.09 -0.61
CA GLU A 45 -2.53 -18.87 0.46
C GLU A 45 -3.72 -19.66 -0.10
N THR A 46 -4.53 -19.04 -0.95
CA THR A 46 -5.66 -19.70 -1.62
C THR A 46 -5.18 -20.88 -2.48
N LYS A 47 -4.10 -20.70 -3.26
CA LYS A 47 -3.49 -21.79 -4.04
C LYS A 47 -2.96 -22.91 -3.15
N LYS A 48 -2.31 -22.59 -2.03
CA LYS A 48 -1.82 -23.60 -1.06
C LYS A 48 -2.97 -24.37 -0.41
N LEU A 49 -4.06 -23.69 -0.04
CA LEU A 49 -5.26 -24.29 0.50
C LEU A 49 -5.90 -25.22 -0.53
N MET A 50 -6.10 -24.76 -1.76
CA MET A 50 -6.63 -25.58 -2.86
C MET A 50 -5.77 -26.81 -3.15
N ALA A 51 -4.44 -26.69 -3.07
CA ALA A 51 -3.53 -27.81 -3.27
C ALA A 51 -3.56 -28.84 -2.12
N ARG A 52 -3.82 -28.39 -0.88
CA ARG A 52 -3.98 -29.27 0.29
C ARG A 52 -5.38 -29.88 0.40
N THR A 53 -6.38 -29.29 -0.26
CA THR A 53 -7.75 -29.79 -0.21
C THR A 53 -7.82 -31.09 -1.01
N LYS A 54 -8.19 -32.19 -0.33
CA LYS A 54 -8.33 -33.50 -0.98
C LYS A 54 -9.46 -33.41 -2.01
N ARG A 55 -9.14 -33.61 -3.30
CA ARG A 55 -10.12 -33.67 -4.38
C ARG A 55 -10.77 -35.04 -4.41
N ASP A 56 -12.04 -35.08 -4.81
CA ASP A 56 -12.81 -36.30 -5.03
C ASP A 56 -12.19 -37.13 -6.19
N GLU A 57 -12.54 -38.41 -6.33
CA GLU A 57 -12.09 -39.31 -7.40
C GLU A 57 -12.41 -38.79 -8.81
N ASN A 58 -13.41 -37.91 -8.91
CA ASN A 58 -13.79 -37.20 -10.14
C ASN A 58 -13.08 -35.84 -10.33
N GLY A 59 -12.11 -35.50 -9.47
CA GLY A 59 -11.38 -34.24 -9.52
C GLY A 59 -12.17 -33.00 -9.06
N LYS A 60 -13.42 -33.16 -8.62
CA LYS A 60 -14.29 -32.08 -8.13
C LYS A 60 -13.94 -31.67 -6.70
N TYR A 61 -14.22 -30.41 -6.36
CA TYR A 61 -14.09 -29.90 -5.00
C TYR A 61 -15.27 -30.31 -4.12
N PRO A 62 -15.08 -30.44 -2.79
CA PRO A 62 -16.10 -31.00 -1.89
C PRO A 62 -17.40 -30.19 -1.79
N TRP A 63 -17.41 -28.92 -2.23
CA TRP A 63 -18.58 -28.02 -2.26
C TRP A 63 -19.24 -27.92 -3.65
N GLU A 64 -18.75 -28.63 -4.66
CA GLU A 64 -19.37 -28.72 -6.00
C GLU A 64 -20.39 -29.86 -6.11
N LYS A 65 -20.81 -30.42 -4.96
CA LYS A 65 -21.84 -31.46 -4.84
C LYS A 65 -23.23 -30.87 -4.68
#